data_AF-A0A1B6DHL2-F1
#
_entry.id   AF-A0A1B6DHL2-F1
#
_cell.length_a   1.000
_cell.length_b   1.000
_cell.length_c   1.000
_cell.angle_alpha   90.00
_cell.angle_beta   90.00
_cell.angle_gamma   90.00
#
_symmetry.space_group_name_H-M   'P 1'
#
loop_
_entity.id
_entity.type
_entity.pdbx_description
1 polymer ?
#
loop_
_entity_poly.entity_id
_entity_poly.type
_entity_poly.pdbx_seq_one_letter_code
_entity_poly.pdbx_strand_id
1 'polypeptide(L)'
;MEFIATEHQHNRYNPLKGEWVLVSPHRMKRPWSGQVEALSVEELPEFDPTNPLCPGVTRPNGQINPNYESTYVFDNDFPALLQDVPCPPKSNNPLFQMEAAHGNCKVMCFHPKSNRTLPIMTIDEICEVIKKWIEKTQELGKCYDWVQIFENKGSIMGCSNPHPHCQIWSSSFIPNEP
;
A
#
# COMPACT_ATOMS: atom_id res chain seq x y z
N MET A 1 45.65 -1.64 -9.82
CA MET A 1 44.36 -2.06 -10.41
C MET A 1 43.35 -1.01 -10.04
N GLU A 2 42.62 -0.46 -11.01
CA GLU A 2 41.66 0.62 -10.80
C GLU A 2 40.27 0.04 -10.52
N PHE A 3 39.52 0.68 -9.63
CA PHE A 3 38.16 0.26 -9.31
C PHE A 3 37.18 0.73 -10.39
N ILE A 4 36.32 -0.17 -10.88
CA ILE A 4 35.26 0.12 -11.86
C ILE A 4 33.92 -0.34 -11.28
N ALA A 5 33.03 0.59 -10.96
CA ALA A 5 31.78 0.31 -10.25
C ALA A 5 30.81 -0.62 -11.01
N THR A 6 30.88 -0.65 -12.34
CA THR A 6 30.05 -1.53 -13.18
C THR A 6 30.56 -2.97 -13.23
N GLU A 7 31.79 -3.22 -12.79
CA GLU A 7 32.44 -4.54 -12.87
C GLU A 7 32.69 -5.14 -11.49
N HIS A 8 33.06 -4.33 -10.51
CA HIS A 8 33.50 -4.77 -9.19
C HIS A 8 32.39 -4.64 -8.13
N GLN A 9 32.28 -5.65 -7.25
CA GLN A 9 31.39 -5.58 -6.11
C GLN A 9 31.74 -4.42 -5.16
N HIS A 10 30.72 -3.76 -4.63
CA HIS A 10 30.86 -2.65 -3.70
C HIS A 10 29.58 -2.50 -2.86
N ASN A 11 29.66 -1.76 -1.76
CA ASN A 11 28.48 -1.39 -0.99
C ASN A 11 28.11 0.07 -1.26
N ARG A 12 26.81 0.37 -1.26
CA ARG A 12 26.28 1.74 -1.29
C ARG A 12 25.49 2.00 -0.01
N TYR A 13 25.71 3.15 0.60
CA TYR A 13 25.04 3.54 1.83
C TYR A 13 23.70 4.23 1.52
N ASN A 14 22.63 3.81 2.19
CA ASN A 14 21.34 4.47 2.19
C ASN A 14 21.27 5.39 3.43
N PRO A 15 21.42 6.72 3.28
CA PRO A 15 21.44 7.64 4.41
C PRO A 15 20.08 7.80 5.09
N LEU A 16 18.97 7.45 4.43
CA LEU A 16 17.63 7.54 5.02
C LEU A 16 17.42 6.48 6.11
N LYS A 17 17.98 5.27 5.91
CA LYS A 17 17.83 4.14 6.83
C LYS A 17 19.06 3.84 7.68
N GLY A 18 20.21 4.40 7.29
CA GLY A 18 21.49 4.09 7.95
C GLY A 18 22.05 2.71 7.57
N GLU A 19 21.69 2.17 6.41
CA GLU A 19 22.00 0.80 5.99
C GLU A 19 22.92 0.74 4.77
N TRP A 20 23.63 -0.38 4.61
CA TRP A 20 24.47 -0.65 3.44
C TRP A 20 23.84 -1.69 2.52
N VAL A 21 23.82 -1.42 1.22
CA VAL A 21 23.33 -2.34 0.19
C VAL A 21 24.50 -2.86 -0.64
N LEU A 22 24.66 -4.19 -0.69
CA LEU A 22 25.66 -4.86 -1.53
C LEU A 22 25.24 -4.82 -3.00
N VAL A 23 26.14 -4.33 -3.85
CA VAL A 23 25.99 -4.29 -5.30
C VAL A 23 26.92 -5.33 -5.93
N SER A 24 26.34 -6.27 -6.70
CA SER A 24 27.07 -7.30 -7.44
C SER A 24 26.69 -7.27 -8.92
N PRO A 25 27.37 -6.47 -9.76
CA PRO A 25 26.92 -6.15 -11.13
C PRO A 25 26.68 -7.36 -12.03
N HIS A 26 27.45 -8.44 -11.84
CA HIS A 26 27.39 -9.64 -12.68
C HIS A 26 26.37 -10.69 -12.24
N ARG A 27 25.62 -10.45 -11.16
CA ARG A 27 24.74 -11.47 -10.56
C ARG A 27 23.64 -11.94 -11.51
N MET A 28 23.13 -11.08 -12.38
CA MET A 28 22.11 -11.44 -13.38
C MET A 28 22.64 -12.33 -14.52
N LYS A 29 23.97 -12.47 -14.70
CA LYS A 29 24.55 -13.37 -15.71
C LYS A 29 24.44 -14.85 -15.34
N ARG A 30 24.05 -15.17 -14.09
CA ARG A 30 23.87 -16.54 -13.64
C ARG A 30 22.65 -17.16 -14.34
N PRO A 31 22.76 -18.38 -14.92
CA PRO A 31 21.61 -19.07 -15.49
C PRO A 31 20.46 -19.18 -14.49
N TRP A 32 19.25 -18.82 -14.93
CA TRP A 32 18.02 -18.94 -14.13
C TRP A 32 17.26 -20.19 -14.57
N SER A 33 16.97 -21.06 -13.61
CA SER A 33 16.12 -22.25 -13.80
C SER A 33 15.06 -22.35 -12.70
N GLY A 34 14.82 -21.25 -11.99
CA GLY A 34 13.82 -21.16 -10.93
C GLY A 34 12.44 -20.77 -11.47
N GLN A 35 11.57 -20.37 -10.56
CA GLN A 35 10.21 -19.91 -10.85
C GLN A 35 10.22 -18.76 -11.87
N VAL A 36 9.28 -18.80 -12.81
CA VAL A 36 9.03 -17.73 -13.78
C VAL A 36 7.60 -17.27 -13.55
N GLU A 37 7.43 -15.99 -13.23
CA GLU A 37 6.11 -15.42 -13.00
C GLU A 37 5.33 -15.34 -14.31
N ALA A 38 4.04 -15.67 -14.25
CA ALA A 38 3.14 -15.46 -15.37
C ALA A 38 2.83 -13.97 -15.52
N LEU A 39 2.80 -13.49 -16.77
CA LEU A 39 2.30 -12.17 -17.06
C LEU A 39 0.78 -12.16 -16.84
N SER A 40 0.28 -11.23 -16.03
CA SER A 40 -1.17 -11.02 -15.88
C SER A 40 -1.69 -10.27 -17.12
N VAL A 41 -2.21 -11.01 -18.10
CA VAL A 41 -2.79 -10.46 -19.34
C VAL A 41 -4.33 -10.44 -19.29
N GLU A 42 -4.94 -10.61 -18.12
CA GLU A 42 -6.40 -10.58 -18.03
C GLU A 42 -6.93 -9.16 -18.34
N GLU A 43 -7.69 -9.05 -19.43
CA GLU A 43 -8.50 -7.88 -19.71
C GLU A 43 -9.60 -7.80 -18.64
N LEU A 44 -9.40 -6.92 -17.67
CA LEU A 44 -10.40 -6.64 -16.66
C LEU A 44 -11.59 -5.91 -17.31
N PRO A 45 -12.84 -6.26 -16.95
CA PRO A 45 -13.99 -5.48 -17.37
C PRO A 45 -13.96 -4.09 -16.73
N GLU A 46 -14.61 -3.10 -17.34
CA GLU A 46 -14.76 -1.77 -16.72
C GLU A 46 -15.50 -1.87 -15.39
N PHE A 47 -16.50 -2.74 -15.31
CA PHE A 47 -17.33 -2.95 -14.14
C PHE A 47 -17.49 -4.45 -13.89
N ASP A 48 -17.35 -4.83 -12.63
CA ASP A 48 -17.61 -6.20 -12.16
C ASP A 48 -18.65 -6.13 -11.03
N PRO A 49 -19.87 -6.67 -11.23
CA PRO A 49 -20.93 -6.65 -10.22
C PRO A 49 -20.61 -7.50 -8.99
N THR A 50 -19.59 -8.35 -9.05
CA THR A 50 -19.15 -9.20 -7.94
C THR A 50 -17.98 -8.59 -7.16
N ASN A 51 -17.36 -7.53 -7.67
CA ASN A 51 -16.21 -6.90 -7.03
C ASN A 51 -16.67 -5.86 -5.99
N PRO A 52 -16.36 -6.05 -4.69
CA PRO A 52 -16.83 -5.18 -3.61
C PRO A 52 -16.21 -3.78 -3.62
N LEU A 53 -15.26 -3.47 -4.51
CA LEU A 53 -14.71 -2.12 -4.70
C LEU A 53 -15.45 -1.33 -5.78
N CYS A 54 -16.25 -1.97 -6.63
CA CYS A 54 -16.99 -1.30 -7.69
C CYS A 54 -18.14 -0.42 -7.15
N PRO A 55 -18.52 0.65 -7.86
CA PRO A 55 -19.67 1.49 -7.51
C PRO A 55 -20.98 0.67 -7.45
N GLY A 56 -21.85 0.92 -6.47
CA GLY A 56 -23.14 0.23 -6.34
C GLY A 56 -23.08 -1.24 -5.92
N VAL A 57 -21.88 -1.80 -5.69
CA VAL A 57 -21.72 -3.19 -5.23
C VAL A 57 -21.71 -3.26 -3.70
N THR A 58 -22.31 -4.32 -3.17
CA THR A 58 -22.34 -4.62 -1.73
C THR A 58 -21.00 -5.16 -1.25
N ARG A 59 -20.44 -4.53 -0.22
CA ARG A 59 -19.22 -4.95 0.45
C ARG A 59 -19.46 -6.14 1.39
N PRO A 60 -18.41 -6.86 1.84
CA PRO A 60 -18.55 -7.99 2.76
C PRO A 60 -19.29 -7.67 4.06
N ASN A 61 -19.26 -6.41 4.51
CA ASN A 61 -19.98 -5.93 5.69
C ASN A 61 -21.48 -5.65 5.45
N GLY A 62 -21.98 -5.86 4.22
CA GLY A 62 -23.38 -5.62 3.84
C GLY A 62 -23.70 -4.18 3.40
N GLN A 63 -22.76 -3.24 3.47
CA GLN A 63 -22.93 -1.87 2.99
C GLN A 63 -22.79 -1.80 1.46
N ILE A 64 -23.59 -0.96 0.82
CA ILE A 64 -23.54 -0.74 -0.63
C ILE A 64 -22.65 0.46 -0.91
N ASN A 65 -21.69 0.30 -1.82
CA ASN A 65 -20.88 1.43 -2.28
C ASN A 65 -21.76 2.47 -2.98
N PRO A 66 -21.51 3.78 -2.80
CA PRO A 66 -22.18 4.79 -3.59
C PRO A 66 -21.83 4.60 -5.08
N ASN A 67 -22.66 5.16 -5.95
CA ASN A 67 -22.34 5.28 -7.37
C ASN A 67 -21.31 6.42 -7.57
N TYR A 68 -20.09 6.21 -7.09
CA TYR A 68 -19.02 7.21 -7.16
C TYR A 68 -18.48 7.34 -8.59
N GLU A 69 -18.06 8.55 -8.96
CA GLU A 69 -17.61 8.86 -10.34
C GLU A 69 -16.09 9.14 -10.43
N SER A 70 -15.39 9.18 -9.30
CA SER A 70 -13.94 9.46 -9.21
C SER A 70 -13.32 8.62 -8.09
N THR A 71 -12.60 9.23 -7.15
CA THR A 71 -12.09 8.56 -5.96
C THR A 71 -13.19 8.23 -4.96
N TYR A 72 -13.05 7.13 -4.23
CA TYR A 72 -13.95 6.76 -3.14
C TYR A 72 -13.17 6.17 -1.98
N VAL A 73 -13.43 6.68 -0.76
CA VAL A 73 -12.72 6.28 0.47
C VAL A 73 -13.72 5.73 1.46
N PHE A 74 -13.38 4.60 2.09
CA PHE A 74 -14.19 3.97 3.12
C PHE A 74 -13.32 3.25 4.16
N ASP A 75 -13.88 2.97 5.34
CA ASP A 75 -13.20 2.17 6.37
C ASP A 75 -13.08 0.71 5.93
N ASN A 76 -11.86 0.17 6.02
CA ASN A 76 -11.58 -1.20 5.65
C ASN A 76 -12.43 -2.15 6.51
N ASP A 77 -13.11 -3.10 5.86
CA ASP A 77 -13.98 -4.07 6.54
C ASP A 77 -13.22 -5.07 7.41
N PHE A 78 -11.91 -5.21 7.14
CA PHE A 78 -10.99 -6.07 7.89
C PHE A 78 -9.76 -5.25 8.30
N PRO A 79 -9.91 -4.27 9.20
CA PRO A 79 -8.85 -3.33 9.53
C PRO A 79 -7.75 -4.00 10.37
N ALA A 80 -6.49 -3.68 10.07
CA ALA A 80 -5.34 -4.13 10.87
C ALA A 80 -5.21 -3.35 12.20
N LEU A 81 -5.72 -2.13 12.24
CA LEU A 81 -5.72 -1.25 13.40
C LEU A 81 -7.14 -0.78 13.71
N LEU A 82 -7.51 -0.81 14.98
CA LEU A 82 -8.77 -0.32 15.51
C LEU A 82 -8.53 0.94 16.35
N GLN A 83 -9.53 1.81 16.40
CA GLN A 83 -9.42 3.07 17.16
C GLN A 83 -9.48 2.80 18.67
N ASP A 84 -10.42 1.94 19.08
CA ASP A 84 -10.68 1.62 20.47
C ASP A 84 -10.35 0.16 20.75
N VAL A 85 -9.17 -0.10 21.32
CA VAL A 85 -8.78 -1.40 21.86
C VAL A 85 -8.15 -1.24 23.24
N PRO A 86 -8.26 -2.25 24.13
CA PRO A 86 -7.63 -2.17 25.44
C PRO A 86 -6.10 -2.09 25.34
N CYS A 87 -5.48 -1.23 26.14
CA CYS A 87 -4.03 -1.18 26.26
C CYS A 87 -3.49 -2.51 26.80
N PRO A 88 -2.37 -3.04 26.27
CA PRO A 88 -1.71 -4.20 26.85
C PRO A 88 -1.16 -3.87 28.25
N PRO A 89 -0.99 -4.89 29.12
CA PRO A 89 -0.39 -4.68 30.43
C PRO A 89 1.06 -4.23 30.29
N LYS A 90 1.49 -3.29 31.14
CA LYS A 90 2.89 -2.86 31.19
C LYS A 90 3.77 -4.02 31.63
N SER A 91 4.80 -4.29 30.84
CA SER A 91 5.84 -5.27 31.18
C SER A 91 7.07 -4.57 31.75
N ASN A 92 7.58 -5.08 32.87
CA ASN A 92 8.86 -4.66 33.43
C ASN A 92 10.02 -5.55 32.94
N ASN A 93 9.77 -6.50 32.02
CA ASN A 93 10.80 -7.39 31.51
C ASN A 93 11.50 -6.77 30.28
N PRO A 94 12.84 -6.61 30.29
CA PRO A 94 13.56 -5.99 29.17
C PRO A 94 13.52 -6.78 27.86
N LEU A 95 13.21 -8.08 27.90
CA LEU A 95 13.16 -8.95 26.71
C LEU A 95 11.74 -9.15 26.16
N PHE A 96 10.71 -8.86 26.95
CA PHE A 96 9.31 -9.11 26.60
C PHE A 96 8.50 -7.84 26.80
N GLN A 97 8.60 -6.92 25.84
CA GLN A 97 7.90 -5.63 25.85
C GLN A 97 6.69 -5.66 24.91
N MET A 98 5.62 -4.97 25.31
CA MET A 98 4.39 -4.81 24.54
C MET A 98 3.89 -3.38 24.74
N GLU A 99 3.41 -2.76 23.66
CA GLU A 99 2.88 -1.40 23.65
C GLU A 99 1.54 -1.36 22.93
N ALA A 100 0.75 -0.32 23.21
CA ALA A 100 -0.54 -0.11 22.56
C ALA A 100 -0.35 0.21 21.06
N ALA A 101 -1.27 -0.32 20.23
CA ALA A 101 -1.29 -0.04 18.80
C ALA A 101 -2.73 0.33 18.40
N HIS A 102 -3.01 1.64 18.35
CA HIS A 102 -4.32 2.16 17.95
C HIS A 102 -4.20 2.84 16.59
N GLY A 103 -5.29 2.83 15.83
CA GLY A 103 -5.27 3.39 14.48
C GLY A 103 -6.56 3.27 13.72
N ASN A 104 -6.47 3.53 12.42
CA ASN A 104 -7.57 3.34 11.48
C ASN A 104 -7.00 2.88 10.12
N CYS A 105 -7.72 1.99 9.46
CA CYS A 105 -7.36 1.50 8.13
C CYS A 105 -8.48 1.85 7.16
N LYS A 106 -8.15 2.62 6.11
CA LYS A 106 -9.07 2.96 5.03
C LYS A 106 -8.61 2.34 3.71
N VAL A 107 -9.57 2.06 2.84
CA VAL A 107 -9.34 1.74 1.43
C VAL A 107 -9.78 2.95 0.61
N MET A 108 -9.01 3.26 -0.43
CA MET A 108 -9.32 4.36 -1.35
C MET A 108 -9.26 3.85 -2.79
N CYS A 109 -10.42 3.69 -3.44
CA CYS A 109 -10.52 3.45 -4.87
C CYS A 109 -10.09 4.70 -5.64
N PHE A 110 -9.28 4.53 -6.69
CA PHE A 110 -8.78 5.63 -7.51
C PHE A 110 -9.80 6.09 -8.56
N HIS A 111 -10.59 5.15 -9.09
CA HIS A 111 -11.47 5.38 -10.24
C HIS A 111 -12.62 4.34 -10.24
N PRO A 112 -13.84 4.66 -10.73
CA PRO A 112 -14.97 3.72 -10.75
C PRO A 112 -14.77 2.49 -11.65
N LYS A 113 -13.84 2.56 -12.59
CA LYS A 113 -13.56 1.48 -13.56
C LYS A 113 -12.42 0.59 -13.10
N SER A 114 -12.67 -0.72 -12.98
CA SER A 114 -11.68 -1.73 -12.55
C SER A 114 -10.50 -1.89 -13.51
N ASN A 115 -10.68 -1.54 -14.78
CA ASN A 115 -9.66 -1.67 -15.81
C ASN A 115 -8.81 -0.40 -16.02
N ARG A 116 -8.91 0.60 -15.13
CA ARG A 116 -8.17 1.86 -15.21
C ARG A 116 -7.10 1.95 -14.12
N THR A 117 -5.87 1.55 -14.44
CA THR A 117 -4.73 1.73 -13.52
C THR A 117 -4.07 3.11 -13.70
N LEU A 118 -3.32 3.58 -12.69
CA LEU A 118 -2.69 4.91 -12.70
C LEU A 118 -2.01 5.30 -14.03
N PRO A 119 -1.21 4.44 -14.70
CA PRO A 119 -0.54 4.82 -15.97
C PRO A 119 -1.47 5.08 -17.16
N ILE A 120 -2.73 4.64 -17.10
CA ILE A 120 -3.73 4.79 -18.18
C ILE A 120 -4.91 5.68 -17.77
N MET A 121 -4.81 6.33 -16.60
CA MET A 121 -5.69 7.42 -16.20
C MET A 121 -5.26 8.72 -16.87
N THR A 122 -6.19 9.65 -17.02
CA THR A 122 -5.87 11.02 -17.46
C THR A 122 -5.13 11.77 -16.36
N ILE A 123 -4.44 12.85 -16.72
CA ILE A 123 -3.75 13.71 -15.74
C ILE A 123 -4.77 14.28 -14.73
N ASP A 124 -5.96 14.66 -15.18
CA ASP A 124 -7.00 15.21 -14.30
C ASP A 124 -7.51 14.16 -13.31
N GLU A 125 -7.70 12.91 -13.74
CA GLU A 125 -8.05 11.80 -12.85
C GLU A 125 -6.95 11.53 -11.81
N ILE A 126 -5.67 11.58 -12.20
CA ILE A 126 -4.54 11.42 -11.26
C ILE A 126 -4.48 12.60 -10.28
N CYS A 127 -4.77 13.82 -10.73
CA CYS A 127 -4.89 14.99 -9.86
C CYS A 127 -5.96 14.80 -8.78
N GLU A 128 -7.11 14.18 -9.11
CA GLU A 128 -8.13 13.84 -8.11
C GLU A 128 -7.64 12.82 -7.07
N VAL A 129 -6.87 11.81 -7.49
CA VAL A 129 -6.20 10.86 -6.57
C VAL A 129 -5.27 11.60 -5.60
N ILE A 130 -4.42 12.49 -6.12
CA ILE A 130 -3.47 13.25 -5.29
C ILE A 130 -4.20 14.20 -4.34
N LYS A 131 -5.25 14.89 -4.80
CA LYS A 131 -6.10 15.73 -3.93
C LYS A 131 -6.69 14.91 -2.79
N LYS A 132 -7.16 13.69 -3.08
CA LYS A 132 -7.73 12.80 -2.06
C LYS A 132 -6.67 12.33 -1.06
N TRP A 133 -5.45 12.04 -1.50
CA TRP A 133 -4.33 11.75 -0.59
C TRP A 133 -4.04 12.91 0.35
N ILE A 134 -3.92 14.14 -0.18
CA ILE A 134 -3.69 15.34 0.63
C ILE A 134 -4.82 15.53 1.65
N GLU A 135 -6.07 15.42 1.21
CA GLU A 135 -7.25 15.53 2.09
C GLU A 135 -7.17 14.52 3.24
N LYS A 136 -6.94 13.24 2.94
CA LYS A 136 -6.92 12.19 3.98
C LYS A 136 -5.72 12.29 4.90
N THR A 137 -4.55 12.67 4.40
CA THR A 137 -3.38 12.95 5.27
C THR A 137 -3.67 14.11 6.21
N GLN A 138 -4.26 15.21 5.74
CA GLN A 138 -4.60 16.37 6.57
C GLN A 138 -5.72 16.07 7.58
N GLU A 139 -6.69 15.24 7.21
CA GLU A 139 -7.77 14.81 8.10
C GLU A 139 -7.23 13.90 9.22
N LEU A 140 -6.57 12.81 8.85
CA LEU A 140 -6.11 11.79 9.78
C LEU A 140 -4.93 12.27 10.62
N GLY A 141 -4.06 13.11 10.07
CA GLY A 141 -2.91 13.69 10.78
C GLY A 141 -3.30 14.65 11.91
N LYS A 142 -4.58 15.01 12.06
CA LYS A 142 -5.08 15.73 13.25
C LYS A 142 -5.23 14.82 14.48
N CYS A 143 -5.37 13.51 14.26
CA CYS A 143 -5.71 12.53 15.29
C CYS A 143 -4.62 11.47 15.48
N TYR A 144 -3.74 11.27 14.50
CA TYR A 144 -2.73 10.22 14.49
C TYR A 144 -1.34 10.80 14.23
N ASP A 145 -0.32 10.19 14.84
CA ASP A 145 1.07 10.62 14.72
C ASP A 145 1.68 10.26 13.37
N TRP A 146 1.16 9.20 12.72
CA TRP A 146 1.61 8.74 11.41
C TRP A 146 0.43 8.42 10.50
N VAL A 147 0.54 8.81 9.23
CA VAL A 147 -0.43 8.47 8.17
C VAL A 147 0.33 7.89 6.99
N GLN A 148 0.24 6.57 6.83
CA GLN A 148 0.87 5.83 5.73
C GLN A 148 -0.12 5.63 4.59
N ILE A 149 0.14 6.28 3.46
CA ILE A 149 -0.52 5.99 2.19
C ILE A 149 0.36 5.00 1.42
N PHE A 150 -0.23 3.92 0.90
CA PHE A 150 0.49 2.93 0.10
C PHE A 150 -0.42 2.17 -0.86
N GLU A 151 0.14 1.71 -1.98
CA GLU A 151 -0.53 0.88 -2.97
C GLU A 151 0.22 -0.45 -3.12
N ASN A 152 -0.50 -1.56 -3.04
CA ASN A 152 0.00 -2.87 -3.46
C ASN A 152 -0.62 -3.18 -4.82
N LYS A 153 0.19 -3.17 -5.88
CA LYS A 153 -0.29 -3.36 -7.26
C LYS A 153 0.15 -4.71 -7.84
N GLY A 154 -0.83 -5.49 -8.31
CA GLY A 154 -0.60 -6.79 -8.93
C GLY A 154 -0.45 -7.92 -7.91
N SER A 155 -0.77 -9.14 -8.34
CA SER A 155 -0.77 -10.33 -7.48
C SER A 155 0.61 -10.62 -6.89
N ILE A 156 1.69 -10.37 -7.65
CA ILE A 156 3.08 -10.53 -7.21
C ILE A 156 3.39 -9.67 -5.98
N MET A 157 2.75 -8.51 -5.86
CA MET A 157 2.92 -7.59 -4.73
C MET A 157 1.92 -7.84 -3.59
N GLY A 158 1.20 -8.97 -3.62
CA GLY A 158 0.21 -9.33 -2.60
C GLY A 158 -1.13 -8.60 -2.71
N CYS A 159 -1.44 -8.01 -3.87
CA CYS A 159 -2.74 -7.40 -4.10
C CYS A 159 -3.84 -8.47 -4.23
N SER A 160 -4.89 -8.37 -3.41
CA SER A 160 -6.00 -9.35 -3.37
C SER A 160 -7.20 -8.96 -4.23
N ASN A 161 -7.27 -7.72 -4.73
CA ASN A 161 -8.38 -7.23 -5.55
C ASN A 161 -7.87 -6.39 -6.74
N PRO A 162 -8.28 -6.68 -7.98
CA PRO A 162 -7.74 -6.02 -9.17
C PRO A 162 -8.23 -4.58 -9.39
N HIS A 163 -9.26 -4.13 -8.68
CA HIS A 163 -9.78 -2.77 -8.83
C HIS A 163 -8.72 -1.74 -8.37
N PRO A 164 -8.52 -0.61 -9.08
CA PRO A 164 -7.44 0.33 -8.79
C PRO A 164 -7.67 1.05 -7.46
N HIS A 165 -6.82 0.80 -6.48
CA HIS A 165 -6.97 1.38 -5.14
C HIS A 165 -5.63 1.49 -4.40
N CYS A 166 -5.61 2.34 -3.37
CA CYS A 166 -4.60 2.31 -2.33
C CYS A 166 -5.22 2.02 -0.97
N GLN A 167 -4.36 1.91 0.03
CA GLN A 167 -4.74 1.88 1.44
C GLN A 167 -4.14 3.06 2.18
N ILE A 168 -4.80 3.45 3.26
CA ILE A 168 -4.37 4.52 4.15
C ILE A 168 -4.44 3.97 5.57
N TRP A 169 -3.29 3.73 6.18
CA TRP A 169 -3.19 3.26 7.55
C TRP A 169 -2.66 4.39 8.42
N SER A 170 -3.41 4.75 9.46
CA SER A 170 -3.01 5.78 10.41
C SER A 170 -2.81 5.17 11.79
N SER A 171 -1.74 5.54 12.48
CA SER A 171 -1.34 4.96 13.76
C SER A 171 -1.04 6.02 14.82
N SER A 172 -1.35 5.69 16.08
CA SER A 172 -1.00 6.50 17.27
C SER A 172 0.45 6.30 17.72
N PHE A 173 1.31 5.87 16.81
CA PHE A 173 2.72 5.59 17.02
C PHE A 173 3.45 5.76 15.68
N ILE A 174 4.74 6.05 15.76
CA ILE A 174 5.63 6.12 14.59
C ILE A 174 6.13 4.71 14.28
N PRO A 175 5.89 4.18 13.05
CA PRO A 175 6.43 2.89 12.62
C PRO A 175 7.96 2.87 12.56
N ASN A 176 8.52 1.68 12.31
CA ASN A 176 9.99 1.51 12.24
C ASN A 176 10.66 2.31 11.12
N GLU A 177 9.96 2.44 9.98
CA GLU A 177 10.49 3.12 8.80
C GLU A 177 10.08 4.61 8.82
N PRO A 178 11.00 5.53 8.48
CA PRO A 178 10.68 6.94 8.30
C PRO A 178 9.98 7.25 6.98
#